data_AF-A0A1V6CDL1-F1
#
_entry.id   AF-A0A1V6CDL1-F1
#
_cell.length_a   1.000
_cell.length_b   1.000
_cell.length_c   1.000
_cell.angle_alpha   90.00
_cell.angle_beta   90.00
_cell.angle_gamma   90.00
#
_symmetry.space_group_name_H-M   'P 1'
#
loop_
_entity.id
_entity.type
_entity.pdbx_description
1 polymer ?
#
loop_
_entity_poly.entity_id
_entity_poly.type
_entity_poly.pdbx_seq_one_letter_code
_entity_poly.pdbx_strand_id
1 'polypeptide(L)'
;MEKNIGRLFTVLVLVCFLSSGCSRKKTTMESTGTGQTIKDFSIEFFGDSFKANLKGEAAEKKSSDSNASVAKPSLEINSKNFVVQINTGPKGSGEVFLDSSTQNIEKIVIKNNITVVQKNPETSQVNFTAKCDQLTYIEKDETVIMEGSPELVQGLNKYKADKIVYNLNENRLKFEGNVQIFFKKGSVN
;
A
#
# COMPACT_ATOMS: atom_id res chain seq x y z
N MET A 1 0.96 -47.21 -16.84
CA MET A 1 -0.18 -46.85 -17.69
C MET A 1 -0.47 -45.39 -17.42
N GLU A 2 -0.10 -44.53 -18.36
CA GLU A 2 -0.13 -43.07 -18.28
C GLU A 2 -1.56 -42.53 -18.18
N LYS A 3 -1.71 -41.35 -17.54
CA LYS A 3 -2.37 -40.22 -18.19
C LYS A 3 -1.94 -38.88 -17.57
N ASN A 4 -1.13 -38.18 -18.36
CA ASN A 4 -0.92 -36.73 -18.35
C ASN A 4 -2.26 -35.98 -18.51
N ILE A 5 -2.51 -35.00 -17.66
CA ILE A 5 -3.29 -33.77 -17.93
C ILE A 5 -2.63 -32.73 -17.00
N GLY A 6 -2.04 -31.62 -17.42
CA GLY A 6 -2.05 -30.90 -18.67
C GLY A 6 -1.81 -29.44 -18.25
N ARG A 7 -0.62 -28.90 -18.56
CA ARG A 7 -0.39 -27.45 -18.56
C ARG A 7 -1.50 -26.77 -19.36
N LEU A 8 -1.98 -25.59 -18.95
CA LEU A 8 -2.10 -24.38 -19.80
C LEU A 8 -2.94 -23.26 -19.11
N PHE A 9 -2.29 -22.11 -18.96
CA PHE A 9 -2.76 -20.70 -18.97
C PHE A 9 -3.98 -20.26 -18.15
N THR A 10 -3.90 -19.08 -17.50
CA THR A 10 -4.52 -17.85 -18.04
C THR A 10 -4.22 -16.61 -17.14
N VAL A 11 -3.26 -15.80 -17.63
CA VAL A 11 -3.29 -14.34 -17.76
C VAL A 11 -3.18 -13.47 -16.49
N LEU A 12 -1.94 -13.06 -16.20
CA LEU A 12 -1.63 -11.76 -15.62
C LEU A 12 -1.97 -10.70 -16.68
N VAL A 13 -3.09 -9.99 -16.55
CA VAL A 13 -3.42 -8.85 -17.42
C VAL A 13 -2.51 -7.68 -17.02
N LEU A 14 -1.31 -7.62 -17.60
CA LEU A 14 -0.46 -6.43 -17.58
C LEU A 14 -0.99 -5.48 -18.67
N VAL A 15 -1.84 -4.53 -18.30
CA VAL A 15 -2.36 -3.52 -19.24
C VAL A 15 -1.23 -2.58 -19.66
N CYS A 16 -0.50 -2.94 -20.71
CA CYS A 16 0.44 -2.06 -21.39
C CYS A 16 -0.33 -1.13 -22.34
N PHE A 17 -0.75 0.04 -21.84
CA PHE A 17 -1.30 1.11 -22.68
C PHE A 17 -0.25 1.64 -23.66
N LEU A 18 -0.02 1.04 -24.82
CA LEU A 18 0.82 1.66 -25.86
C LEU A 18 0.06 2.81 -26.52
N SER A 19 0.22 4.00 -25.96
CA SER A 19 -0.05 5.27 -26.65
C SER A 19 1.09 6.24 -26.35
N SER A 20 2.00 6.34 -27.31
CA SER A 20 2.80 7.50 -27.73
C SER A 20 3.28 8.50 -26.66
N GLY A 21 4.60 8.58 -26.48
CA GLY A 21 5.29 9.83 -26.14
C GLY A 21 5.68 10.09 -24.68
N CYS A 22 6.55 9.26 -24.09
CA CYS A 22 7.61 9.61 -23.14
C CYS A 22 8.23 8.31 -22.59
N SER A 23 9.57 8.27 -22.43
CA SER A 23 10.36 7.09 -22.03
C SER A 23 9.73 6.28 -20.89
N ARG A 24 9.11 5.14 -21.24
CA ARG A 24 8.75 4.10 -20.28
C ARG A 24 9.99 3.30 -19.92
N LYS A 25 10.40 3.37 -18.65
CA LYS A 25 11.34 2.40 -18.08
C LYS A 25 10.77 0.99 -18.30
N LYS A 26 11.56 0.13 -18.93
CA LYS A 26 11.21 -1.27 -19.21
C LYS A 26 11.24 -2.05 -17.89
N THR A 27 10.14 -2.72 -17.56
CA THR A 27 10.11 -3.76 -16.53
C THR A 27 10.90 -4.97 -17.05
N THR A 28 12.04 -5.28 -16.41
CA THR A 28 12.86 -6.45 -16.75
C THR A 28 12.47 -7.60 -15.81
N MET A 29 11.93 -8.69 -16.36
CA MET A 29 11.70 -9.93 -15.62
C MET A 29 12.93 -10.83 -15.75
N GLU A 30 13.55 -11.16 -14.62
CA GLU A 30 14.64 -12.14 -14.54
C GLU A 30 14.11 -13.38 -13.80
N SER A 31 13.92 -14.49 -14.51
CA SER A 31 13.51 -15.77 -13.92
C SER A 31 14.75 -16.60 -13.63
N THR A 32 15.03 -16.87 -12.36
CA THR A 32 16.02 -17.88 -11.95
C THR A 32 15.28 -19.06 -11.33
N GLY A 33 15.81 -20.28 -11.41
CA GLY A 33 15.13 -21.53 -11.06
C GLY A 33 14.69 -21.70 -9.60
N THR A 34 14.73 -20.65 -8.77
CA THR A 34 14.37 -20.66 -7.34
C THR A 34 13.36 -19.56 -6.93
N GLY A 35 12.95 -18.67 -7.84
CA GLY A 35 12.00 -17.60 -7.57
C GLY A 35 11.80 -16.65 -8.75
N GLN A 36 10.86 -15.71 -8.61
CA GLN A 36 10.64 -14.63 -9.58
C GLN A 36 11.01 -13.28 -8.96
N THR A 37 11.83 -12.50 -9.69
CA THR A 37 12.18 -11.13 -9.32
C THR A 37 11.69 -10.16 -10.39
N ILE A 38 11.02 -9.09 -9.97
CA ILE A 38 10.54 -8.01 -10.84
C ILE A 38 11.12 -6.70 -10.32
N LYS A 39 11.81 -5.94 -11.17
CA LYS A 39 12.36 -4.61 -10.85
C LYS A 39 11.43 -3.51 -11.32
N ASP A 40 11.38 -2.40 -10.59
CA ASP A 40 10.59 -1.19 -10.88
C ASP A 40 9.13 -1.52 -11.27
N PHE A 41 8.40 -2.15 -10.35
CA PHE A 41 7.05 -2.64 -10.64
C PHE A 41 5.96 -1.65 -10.19
N SER A 42 4.79 -1.82 -10.79
CA SER A 42 3.54 -1.14 -10.41
C SER A 42 2.38 -2.11 -10.60
N ILE A 43 1.65 -2.39 -9.52
CA ILE A 43 0.46 -3.25 -9.51
C ILE A 43 -0.74 -2.38 -9.16
N GLU A 44 -1.77 -2.48 -9.97
CA GLU A 44 -3.05 -1.82 -9.75
C GLU A 44 -4.08 -2.85 -9.28
N PHE A 45 -4.89 -2.48 -8.29
CA PHE A 45 -5.94 -3.32 -7.74
C PHE A 45 -7.11 -2.44 -7.28
N PHE A 46 -8.26 -3.06 -7.04
CA PHE A 46 -9.52 -2.37 -6.78
C PHE A 46 -10.13 -2.93 -5.50
N GLY A 47 -10.57 -2.03 -4.62
CA GLY A 47 -11.55 -2.36 -3.58
C GLY A 47 -12.95 -1.97 -4.06
N ASP A 48 -13.94 -2.12 -3.19
CA ASP A 48 -15.33 -1.78 -3.54
C ASP A 48 -15.49 -0.28 -3.81
N SER A 49 -14.76 0.54 -3.04
CA SER A 49 -14.92 2.01 -3.03
C SER A 49 -13.72 2.79 -3.58
N PHE A 50 -12.63 2.12 -3.97
CA PHE A 50 -11.39 2.77 -4.38
C PHE A 50 -10.60 1.96 -5.41
N LYS A 51 -9.67 2.67 -6.05
CA LYS A 51 -8.61 2.12 -6.89
C LYS A 51 -7.28 2.33 -6.18
N ALA A 52 -6.47 1.28 -6.07
CA ALA A 52 -5.17 1.33 -5.41
C ALA A 52 -4.03 0.97 -6.37
N ASN A 53 -2.87 1.56 -6.12
CA ASN A 53 -1.66 1.33 -6.89
C ASN A 53 -0.45 1.13 -5.96
N LEU A 54 0.09 -0.08 -5.97
CA LEU A 54 1.31 -0.45 -5.24
C LEU A 54 2.51 -0.38 -6.19
N LYS A 55 3.56 0.32 -5.80
CA LYS A 55 4.84 0.36 -6.51
C LYS A 55 5.97 -0.08 -5.59
N GLY A 56 7.06 -0.54 -6.18
CA GLY A 56 8.30 -0.84 -5.46
C GLY A 56 9.48 -0.99 -6.40
N GLU A 57 10.70 -0.87 -5.86
CA GLU A 57 11.94 -1.00 -6.64
C GLU A 57 12.20 -2.45 -7.04
N ALA A 58 11.81 -3.40 -6.21
CA ALA A 58 11.88 -4.81 -6.50
C ALA A 58 10.76 -5.57 -5.78
N ALA A 59 10.23 -6.61 -6.43
CA ALA A 59 9.40 -7.62 -5.80
C ALA A 59 10.03 -9.00 -6.02
N GLU A 60 10.06 -9.81 -4.97
CA GLU A 60 10.58 -11.17 -5.00
C GLU A 60 9.56 -12.14 -4.39
N LYS A 61 9.25 -13.21 -5.11
CA LYS A 61 8.43 -14.32 -4.61
C LYS A 61 9.18 -15.62 -4.81
N LYS A 62 9.48 -16.31 -3.71
CA LYS A 62 10.00 -17.69 -3.76
C LYS A 62 8.83 -18.64 -3.94
N SER A 63 9.08 -19.77 -4.60
CA SER A 63 8.02 -20.75 -4.91
C SER A 63 7.34 -21.36 -3.67
N SER A 64 8.00 -21.31 -2.51
CA SER A 64 7.48 -21.77 -1.22
C SER A 64 6.66 -20.74 -0.44
N ASP A 65 6.75 -19.45 -0.82
CA ASP A 65 6.29 -18.37 0.04
C ASP A 65 4.86 -17.99 -0.32
N SER A 66 4.03 -17.79 0.71
CA SER A 66 2.65 -17.32 0.57
C SER A 66 2.55 -15.82 0.27
N ASN A 67 3.68 -15.10 0.32
CA ASN A 67 3.77 -13.66 0.10
C ASN A 67 4.90 -13.32 -0.87
N ALA A 68 4.85 -12.10 -1.40
CA ALA A 68 5.95 -11.49 -2.14
C ALA A 68 6.59 -10.42 -1.26
N SER A 69 7.93 -10.44 -1.17
CA SER A 69 8.70 -9.37 -0.52
C SER A 69 8.88 -8.21 -1.49
N VAL A 70 8.75 -6.98 -1.00
CA VAL A 70 8.82 -5.74 -1.78
C VAL A 70 9.84 -4.79 -1.17
N ALA A 71 10.76 -4.31 -1.99
CA ALA A 71 11.72 -3.27 -1.62
C ALA A 71 11.14 -1.86 -1.89
N LYS A 72 11.26 -0.99 -0.89
CA LYS A 72 10.77 0.41 -0.90
C LYS A 72 9.35 0.56 -1.47
N PRO A 73 8.36 -0.09 -0.84
CA PRO A 73 6.98 0.02 -1.31
C PRO A 73 6.46 1.46 -1.17
N SER A 74 5.62 1.85 -2.11
CA SER A 74 4.71 2.99 -2.01
C SER A 74 3.32 2.54 -2.42
N LEU A 75 2.29 2.96 -1.69
CA LEU A 75 0.90 2.64 -1.98
C LEU A 75 0.09 3.93 -2.12
N GLU A 76 -0.63 4.05 -3.22
CA GLU A 76 -1.59 5.13 -3.43
C GLU A 76 -3.00 4.54 -3.52
N ILE A 77 -3.93 5.06 -2.72
CA ILE A 77 -5.34 4.66 -2.71
C ILE A 77 -6.16 5.87 -3.12
N ASN A 78 -6.88 5.75 -4.23
CA ASN A 78 -7.70 6.78 -4.83
C ASN A 78 -9.18 6.40 -4.68
N SER A 79 -9.91 7.13 -3.85
CA SER A 79 -11.37 7.07 -3.76
C SER A 79 -12.00 8.33 -4.38
N LYS A 80 -13.33 8.39 -4.42
CA LYS A 80 -14.05 9.60 -4.85
C LYS A 80 -13.83 10.79 -3.92
N ASN A 81 -13.61 10.53 -2.63
CA ASN A 81 -13.63 11.55 -1.58
C ASN A 81 -12.23 11.90 -1.06
N PHE A 82 -11.25 11.03 -1.28
CA PHE A 82 -9.90 11.21 -0.78
C PHE A 82 -8.87 10.46 -1.60
N VAL A 83 -7.62 10.92 -1.48
CA VAL A 83 -6.43 10.17 -1.89
C VAL A 83 -5.57 9.91 -0.67
N VAL A 84 -5.16 8.65 -0.47
CA VAL A 84 -4.16 8.26 0.54
C VAL A 84 -2.86 7.93 -0.16
N GLN A 85 -1.78 8.58 0.22
CA GLN A 85 -0.43 8.31 -0.27
C GLN A 85 0.41 7.76 0.88
N ILE A 86 0.93 6.56 0.72
CA ILE A 86 1.77 5.86 1.69
C ILE A 86 3.14 5.68 1.08
N ASN A 87 4.16 6.26 1.71
CA ASN A 87 5.54 6.18 1.26
C ASN A 87 6.43 5.66 2.39
N THR A 88 7.51 4.98 2.01
CA THR A 88 8.51 4.49 2.96
C THR A 88 9.79 5.31 2.92
N GLY A 89 10.57 5.22 4.00
CA GLY A 89 11.94 5.75 4.03
C GLY A 89 12.92 4.91 3.19
N PRO A 90 14.22 5.26 3.17
CA PRO A 90 15.22 4.60 2.34
C PRO A 90 15.41 3.09 2.58
N LYS A 91 15.05 2.60 3.78
CA LYS A 91 15.09 1.19 4.17
C LYS A 91 13.70 0.54 4.17
N GLY A 92 12.74 1.15 3.48
CA GLY A 92 11.38 0.66 3.36
C GLY A 92 11.32 -0.76 2.82
N SER A 93 10.46 -1.57 3.42
CA SER A 93 10.19 -2.94 2.96
C SER A 93 8.71 -3.24 3.10
N GLY A 94 8.21 -4.19 2.32
CA GLY A 94 6.86 -4.69 2.50
C GLY A 94 6.70 -6.16 2.13
N GLU A 95 5.58 -6.71 2.55
CA GLU A 95 5.13 -8.06 2.23
C GLU A 95 3.71 -7.96 1.67
N VAL A 96 3.51 -8.55 0.49
CA VAL A 96 2.22 -8.58 -0.19
C VAL A 96 1.69 -10.01 -0.13
N PHE A 97 0.55 -10.18 0.52
CA PHE A 97 -0.15 -11.45 0.64
C PHE A 97 -1.24 -11.49 -0.41
N LEU A 98 -1.26 -12.57 -1.19
CA LEU A 98 -2.21 -12.78 -2.26
C LEU A 98 -3.11 -13.96 -1.91
N ASP A 99 -4.40 -13.85 -2.22
CA ASP A 99 -5.31 -14.98 -2.16
C ASP A 99 -4.82 -16.08 -3.09
N SER A 100 -4.75 -17.30 -2.57
CA SER A 100 -4.18 -18.43 -3.31
C SER A 100 -4.97 -18.79 -4.57
N SER A 101 -6.28 -18.52 -4.58
CA SER A 101 -7.19 -18.92 -5.67
C SER A 101 -7.32 -17.87 -6.76
N THR A 102 -7.42 -16.61 -6.39
CA THR A 102 -7.68 -15.46 -7.29
C THR A 102 -6.42 -14.67 -7.60
N GLN A 103 -5.36 -14.83 -6.80
CA GLN A 103 -4.15 -13.99 -6.83
C GLN A 103 -4.44 -12.50 -6.54
N ASN A 104 -5.61 -12.18 -5.97
CA ASN A 104 -5.93 -10.83 -5.51
C ASN A 104 -5.15 -10.48 -4.24
N ILE A 105 -4.88 -9.19 -4.03
CA ILE A 105 -4.21 -8.71 -2.80
C ILE A 105 -5.18 -8.83 -1.63
N GLU A 106 -4.81 -9.60 -0.60
CA GLU A 106 -5.56 -9.69 0.65
C GLU A 106 -5.04 -8.70 1.69
N LYS A 107 -3.71 -8.58 1.77
CA LYS A 107 -3.03 -7.82 2.82
C LYS A 107 -1.69 -7.31 2.32
N ILE A 108 -1.35 -6.09 2.70
CA ILE A 108 -0.02 -5.51 2.48
C ILE A 108 0.51 -5.07 3.83
N VAL A 109 1.69 -5.55 4.21
CA VAL A 109 2.42 -5.07 5.38
C VAL A 109 3.60 -4.24 4.90
N ILE A 110 3.72 -3.00 5.37
CA ILE A 110 4.80 -2.08 5.04
C ILE A 110 5.54 -1.74 6.34
N LYS A 111 6.87 -1.63 6.28
CA LYS A 111 7.74 -1.36 7.42
C LYS A 111 8.78 -0.27 7.10
N ASN A 112 9.30 0.34 8.17
CA ASN A 112 10.40 1.32 8.23
C ASN A 112 10.05 2.73 7.73
N ASN A 113 9.90 3.67 8.67
CA ASN A 113 9.75 5.11 8.44
C ASN A 113 8.66 5.44 7.42
N ILE A 114 7.43 5.07 7.75
CA ILE A 114 6.29 5.21 6.86
C ILE A 114 5.70 6.59 7.04
N THR A 115 5.38 7.26 5.93
CA THR A 115 4.60 8.50 5.92
C THR A 115 3.31 8.26 5.16
N VAL A 116 2.20 8.63 5.78
CA VAL A 116 0.86 8.60 5.21
C VAL A 116 0.39 10.03 5.01
N VAL A 117 -0.16 10.34 3.85
CA VAL A 117 -0.79 11.64 3.56
C VAL A 117 -2.17 11.36 3.02
N GLN A 118 -3.18 11.93 3.66
CA GLN A 118 -4.55 11.93 3.14
C GLN A 118 -4.86 13.35 2.64
N LYS A 119 -5.36 13.45 1.41
CA LYS A 119 -5.75 14.71 0.79
C LYS A 119 -7.09 14.63 0.08
N ASN A 120 -7.73 15.78 -0.10
CA ASN A 120 -8.87 15.93 -1.00
C ASN A 120 -8.40 15.73 -2.47
N PRO A 121 -9.14 14.95 -3.30
CA PRO A 121 -8.71 14.62 -4.65
C PRO A 121 -8.78 15.81 -5.61
N GLU A 122 -9.70 16.76 -5.40
CA GLU A 122 -9.91 17.91 -6.27
C GLU A 122 -8.98 19.07 -5.92
N THR A 123 -8.88 19.40 -4.63
CA THR A 123 -8.12 20.56 -4.17
C THR A 123 -6.68 20.24 -3.78
N SER A 124 -6.33 18.96 -3.67
CA SER A 124 -5.06 18.49 -3.09
C SER A 124 -4.79 18.99 -1.66
N GLN A 125 -5.79 19.57 -0.99
CA GLN A 125 -5.67 20.00 0.40
C GLN A 125 -5.42 18.77 1.29
N VAL A 126 -4.34 18.82 2.07
CA VAL A 126 -4.00 17.77 3.03
C VAL A 126 -4.95 17.86 4.22
N ASN A 127 -5.68 16.78 4.47
CA ASN A 127 -6.54 16.68 5.66
C ASN A 127 -5.72 16.21 6.87
N PHE A 128 -4.88 15.19 6.69
CA PHE A 128 -3.94 14.78 7.72
C PHE A 128 -2.67 14.16 7.13
N THR A 129 -1.62 14.16 7.95
CA THR A 129 -0.42 13.36 7.72
C THR A 129 -0.21 12.43 8.91
N ALA A 130 0.33 11.25 8.68
CA ALA A 130 0.72 10.35 9.76
C ALA A 130 2.10 9.74 9.50
N LYS A 131 2.76 9.35 10.58
CA LYS A 131 4.02 8.61 10.56
C LYS A 131 3.91 7.38 11.46
N CYS A 132 4.53 6.28 11.05
CA CYS A 132 4.57 5.04 11.81
C CYS A 132 5.73 4.16 11.36
N ASP A 133 6.08 3.14 12.15
CA ASP A 133 7.13 2.18 11.78
C ASP A 133 6.58 0.97 11.02
N GLN A 134 5.31 0.62 11.23
CA GLN A 134 4.61 -0.44 10.54
C GLN A 134 3.21 0.00 10.10
N LEU A 135 2.83 -0.35 8.88
CA LEU A 135 1.51 -0.12 8.33
C LEU A 135 0.99 -1.41 7.71
N THR A 136 -0.21 -1.83 8.09
CA THR A 136 -0.90 -2.98 7.48
C THR A 136 -2.16 -2.50 6.79
N TYR A 137 -2.26 -2.73 5.48
CA TYR A 137 -3.50 -2.60 4.73
C TYR A 137 -4.16 -3.97 4.62
N ILE A 138 -5.46 -4.04 4.92
CA ILE A 138 -6.29 -5.25 4.84
C ILE A 138 -7.42 -4.94 3.85
N GLU A 139 -7.45 -5.68 2.75
CA GLU A 139 -8.38 -5.42 1.65
C GLU A 139 -9.83 -5.68 2.05
N LYS A 140 -10.11 -6.85 2.62
CA LYS A 140 -11.45 -7.25 3.06
C LYS A 140 -12.13 -6.27 4.00
N ASP A 141 -11.35 -5.63 4.88
CA ASP A 141 -11.87 -4.70 5.88
C ASP A 141 -11.74 -3.23 5.44
N GLU A 142 -11.22 -2.98 4.23
CA GLU A 142 -10.84 -1.67 3.69
C GLU A 142 -10.13 -0.80 4.74
N THR A 143 -9.17 -1.39 5.46
CA THR A 143 -8.60 -0.77 6.66
C THR A 143 -7.09 -0.64 6.56
N VAL A 144 -6.58 0.50 7.02
CA VAL A 144 -5.15 0.79 7.20
C VAL A 144 -4.85 0.87 8.69
N ILE A 145 -4.00 -0.02 9.18
CA ILE A 145 -3.57 -0.08 10.58
C ILE A 145 -2.15 0.44 10.68
N MET A 146 -1.91 1.47 11.47
CA MET A 146 -0.61 2.09 11.72
C MET A 146 -0.14 1.73 13.13
N GLU A 147 1.06 1.20 13.25
CA GLU A 147 1.68 0.69 14.48
C GLU A 147 3.15 1.10 14.60
N GLY A 148 3.75 0.90 15.77
CA GLY A 148 5.12 1.30 16.04
C GLY A 148 5.21 2.81 16.28
N SER A 149 4.61 3.26 17.38
CA SER A 149 4.53 4.66 17.80
C SER A 149 3.91 5.61 16.75
N PRO A 150 2.71 5.30 16.23
CA PRO A 150 2.09 6.14 15.22
C PRO A 150 1.79 7.55 15.74
N GLU A 151 2.07 8.53 14.88
CA GLU A 151 1.81 9.95 15.10
C GLU A 151 1.00 10.50 13.95
N LEU A 152 -0.10 11.18 14.23
CA LEU A 152 -0.96 11.82 13.23
C LEU A 152 -1.06 13.32 13.50
N VAL A 153 -0.96 14.12 12.44
CA VAL A 153 -1.13 15.58 12.47
C VAL A 153 -2.30 15.96 11.57
N GLN A 154 -3.27 16.68 12.15
CA GLN A 154 -4.45 17.21 11.46
C GLN A 154 -4.59 18.69 11.79
N GLY A 155 -4.30 19.55 10.82
CA GLY A 155 -4.20 20.99 11.04
C GLY A 155 -3.15 21.32 12.10
N LEU A 156 -3.59 21.93 13.21
CA LEU A 156 -2.75 22.30 14.35
C LEU A 156 -2.68 21.22 15.44
N ASN A 157 -3.45 20.14 15.29
CA ASN A 157 -3.58 19.10 16.30
C ASN A 157 -2.64 17.94 15.97
N LYS A 158 -2.10 17.33 17.03
CA LYS A 158 -1.23 16.16 16.94
C LYS A 158 -1.74 15.07 17.88
N TYR A 159 -1.78 13.85 17.37
CA TYR A 159 -2.27 12.67 18.05
C TYR A 159 -1.17 11.61 18.05
N LYS A 160 -0.98 10.95 19.19
CA LYS A 160 -0.14 9.76 19.33
C LYS A 160 -0.96 8.65 19.96
N ALA A 161 -0.70 7.42 19.56
CA ALA A 161 -1.35 6.24 20.11
C ALA A 161 -0.39 5.05 19.99
N ASP A 162 -0.75 3.90 20.58
CA ASP A 162 -0.03 2.66 20.30
C ASP A 162 -0.39 2.14 18.90
N LYS A 163 -1.64 2.40 18.49
CA LYS A 163 -2.21 2.00 17.20
C LYS A 163 -3.20 3.05 16.69
N ILE A 164 -3.16 3.31 15.38
CA ILE A 164 -4.17 4.11 14.69
C ILE A 164 -4.78 3.26 13.58
N VAL A 165 -6.09 3.07 13.60
CA VAL A 165 -6.85 2.34 12.59
C VAL A 165 -7.61 3.34 11.74
N TYR A 166 -7.40 3.31 10.43
CA TYR A 166 -8.11 4.13 9.45
C TYR A 166 -9.00 3.23 8.58
N ASN A 167 -10.30 3.33 8.77
CA ASN A 167 -11.27 2.67 7.89
C ASN A 167 -11.51 3.56 6.67
N LEU A 168 -11.19 3.06 5.48
CA LEU A 168 -11.24 3.80 4.23
C LEU A 168 -12.69 4.05 3.79
N ASN A 169 -13.56 3.05 3.93
CA ASN A 169 -14.97 3.13 3.55
C ASN A 169 -15.71 4.23 4.34
N GLU A 170 -15.54 4.24 5.65
CA GLU A 170 -16.16 5.21 6.56
C GLU A 170 -15.40 6.54 6.63
N ASN A 171 -14.19 6.62 6.04
CA ASN A 171 -13.25 7.72 6.21
C ASN A 171 -13.07 8.09 7.70
N ARG A 172 -12.89 7.07 8.57
CA ARG A 172 -12.88 7.22 10.03
C ARG A 172 -11.58 6.73 10.65
N LEU A 173 -11.01 7.55 11.53
CA LEU A 173 -9.84 7.21 12.35
C LEU A 173 -10.26 6.75 13.75
N LYS A 174 -9.65 5.68 14.23
CA LYS A 174 -9.76 5.18 15.60
C LYS A 174 -8.35 5.10 16.21
N PHE A 175 -8.20 5.66 17.40
CA PHE A 175 -6.94 5.65 18.15
C PHE A 175 -7.07 4.66 19.31
N GLU A 176 -6.11 3.76 19.45
CA GLU A 176 -6.16 2.67 20.45
C GLU A 176 -4.89 2.62 21.31
N GLY A 177 -5.05 2.17 22.55
CA GLY A 177 -3.98 2.08 23.55
C GLY A 177 -3.71 3.41 24.24
N ASN A 178 -2.43 3.73 24.45
CA ASN A 178 -1.98 4.95 25.12
C ASN A 178 -2.14 6.19 24.24
N VAL A 179 -3.33 6.78 24.23
CA VAL A 179 -3.65 7.96 23.40
C VAL A 179 -3.19 9.25 24.06
N GLN A 180 -2.42 10.06 23.34
CA GLN A 180 -2.03 11.42 23.73
C GLN A 180 -2.42 12.41 22.66
N ILE A 181 -3.03 13.53 23.07
CA ILE A 181 -3.53 14.56 22.15
C ILE A 181 -2.91 15.89 22.54
N PHE A 182 -2.33 16.56 21.55
CA PHE A 182 -1.71 17.87 21.68
C PHE A 182 -2.48 18.87 20.82
N PHE A 183 -3.19 19.77 21.49
CA PHE A 183 -3.88 20.89 20.84
C PHE A 183 -2.98 22.11 20.86
N LYS A 184 -2.62 22.63 19.68
CA LYS A 184 -1.98 23.94 19.61
C LYS A 184 -3.06 25.00 19.52
N LYS A 185 -3.14 25.87 20.53
CA LYS A 185 -4.03 27.03 20.51
C LYS A 185 -3.64 27.90 19.31
N GLY A 186 -4.54 28.04 18.34
CA GLY A 186 -4.35 28.97 17.24
C GLY A 186 -4.28 30.39 17.80
N SER A 187 -3.31 31.19 17.35
CA SER A 187 -3.39 32.64 17.52
C SER A 187 -4.52 33.13 16.62
N VAL A 188 -5.62 33.58 17.23
CA VAL A 188 -6.61 34.40 16.52
C VAL A 188 -5.92 35.73 16.29
N ASN A 189 -5.48 35.97 15.05
CA ASN A 189 -5.14 37.31 14.56
C ASN A 189 -6.40 37.94 14.01
#